data_AF-X1AQW3-F1
#
_entry.id   AF-X1AQW3-F1
#
_cell.length_a   1.000
_cell.length_b   1.000
_cell.length_c   1.000
_cell.angle_alpha   90.00
_cell.angle_beta   90.00
_cell.angle_gamma   90.00
#
_symmetry.space_group_name_H-M   'P 1'
#
loop_
_entity.id
_entity.type
_entity.pdbx_description
1 polymer ?
#
loop_
_entity_poly.entity_id
_entity_poly.type
_entity_poly.pdbx_seq_one_letter_code
_entity_poly.pdbx_strand_id
1 'polypeptide(L)'
;PPKEISAIPKEIRQQIPEEYQYWRKPNPKKVRDDLVEAMRKRQVPIKLRSGLKFAVKRVWHKGPEVVRGVPIVRYWIIIHDGKKVLDAWDFGQSHDPTEEDRITARRKSGRGLEDLIATTGDLSADHPASLTKRLKNHFDTSDSGSVQVIADSNNFVRSKLDGKKLKGLYVFMKEDPSGEMWIFQKSELPKPKKEMLLSSPNVIHLAAADISSKLVGELLFIGGVGIKPGEVIGMDGKPAYFTADGIKKFWPSMHRQPIVAMHGDLKGDVIGFVNKLHYDEEKGWGIIDQGIIW
;
A
#
# COMPACT_ATOMS: atom_id res chain seq x y z
N PRO A 1 6.72 12.07 14.61
CA PRO A 1 5.35 11.51 14.75
C PRO A 1 4.69 12.17 15.96
N PRO A 2 3.36 12.28 16.00
CA PRO A 2 2.64 12.74 17.19
C PRO A 2 3.03 11.92 18.42
N LYS A 3 2.91 12.52 19.61
CA LYS A 3 3.20 11.83 20.88
C LYS A 3 2.39 10.53 20.93
N GLU A 4 3.01 9.45 21.41
CA GLU A 4 2.42 8.10 21.53
C GLU A 4 2.23 7.32 20.22
N ILE A 5 2.41 7.94 19.05
CA ILE A 5 2.29 7.27 17.75
C ILE A 5 3.68 6.88 17.24
N SER A 6 3.83 5.62 16.82
CA SER A 6 5.06 5.08 16.23
C SER A 6 4.79 4.49 14.86
N ALA A 7 5.71 4.75 13.92
CA ALA A 7 5.66 4.22 12.56
C ALA A 7 6.18 2.77 12.49
N ILE A 8 6.66 2.22 13.61
CA ILE A 8 7.22 0.87 13.68
C ILE A 8 6.08 -0.16 13.85
N PRO A 9 6.12 -1.32 13.16
CA PRO A 9 5.17 -2.42 13.35
C PRO A 9 5.03 -2.85 14.82
N LYS A 10 3.83 -3.27 15.23
CA LYS A 10 3.51 -3.58 16.64
C LYS A 10 4.42 -4.66 17.22
N GLU A 11 4.77 -5.66 16.43
CA GLU A 11 5.61 -6.79 16.80
C GLU A 11 7.04 -6.35 17.08
N ILE A 12 7.54 -5.35 16.33
CA ILE A 12 8.86 -4.77 16.54
C ILE A 12 8.79 -3.80 17.73
N ARG A 13 7.71 -3.02 17.89
CA ARG A 13 7.51 -2.12 19.04
C ARG A 13 7.57 -2.86 20.37
N GLN A 14 6.95 -4.04 20.45
CA GLN A 14 6.96 -4.87 21.66
C GLN A 14 8.36 -5.42 22.01
N GLN A 15 9.27 -5.50 21.04
CA GLN A 15 10.64 -5.96 21.25
C GLN A 15 11.59 -4.81 21.63
N ILE A 16 11.17 -3.56 21.47
CA ILE A 16 12.01 -2.39 21.78
C ILE A 16 11.87 -2.05 23.27
N PRO A 17 12.98 -2.06 24.04
CA PRO A 17 12.98 -1.67 25.45
C PRO A 17 12.44 -0.25 25.68
N GLU A 18 11.82 0.00 26.82
CA GLU A 18 11.09 1.24 27.10
C GLU A 18 11.98 2.50 27.05
N GLU A 19 13.26 2.37 27.38
CA GLU A 19 14.26 3.42 27.26
C GLU A 19 14.47 3.90 25.81
N TYR A 20 14.25 3.02 24.83
CA TYR A 20 14.40 3.31 23.40
C TYR A 20 13.07 3.59 22.67
N GLN A 21 11.94 3.57 23.39
CA GLN A 21 10.62 3.87 22.81
C GLN A 21 10.43 5.38 22.60
N TYR A 22 11.06 5.92 21.55
CA TYR A 22 11.10 7.35 21.26
C TYR A 22 9.72 8.03 21.18
N TRP A 23 8.65 7.28 20.86
CA TRP A 23 7.28 7.79 20.82
C TRP A 23 6.67 8.07 22.21
N ARG A 24 7.29 7.59 23.30
CA ARG A 24 6.85 7.85 24.69
C ARG A 24 7.67 8.93 25.40
N LYS A 25 8.77 9.40 24.81
CA LYS A 25 9.74 10.30 25.46
C LYS A 25 9.60 11.75 24.96
N PRO A 26 9.89 12.76 25.80
CA PRO A 26 9.76 14.17 25.42
C PRO A 26 10.78 14.61 24.35
N ASN A 27 11.92 13.92 24.23
CA ASN A 27 12.92 14.18 23.19
C ASN A 27 13.00 13.02 22.19
N PRO A 28 12.04 12.90 21.25
CA PRO A 28 11.94 11.75 20.36
C PRO A 28 13.11 11.62 19.37
N LYS A 29 13.75 12.73 18.99
CA LYS A 29 14.85 12.72 18.02
C LYS A 29 16.07 12.00 18.60
N LYS A 30 16.50 12.41 19.81
CA LYS A 30 17.67 11.81 20.48
C LYS A 30 17.45 10.32 20.76
N VAL A 31 16.31 9.95 21.34
CA VAL A 31 15.98 8.54 21.67
C VAL A 31 15.90 7.66 20.41
N ARG A 32 15.42 8.21 19.29
CA ARG A 32 15.40 7.48 18.02
C ARG A 32 16.82 7.22 17.52
N ASP A 33 17.69 8.23 17.58
CA ASP A 33 19.07 8.10 17.11
C ASP A 33 19.85 7.13 18.03
N ASP A 34 19.59 7.16 19.35
CA ASP A 34 20.11 6.20 20.34
C ASP A 34 19.63 4.76 20.06
N LEU A 35 18.35 4.57 19.68
CA LEU A 35 17.82 3.28 19.26
C LEU A 35 18.53 2.75 18.01
N VAL A 36 18.76 3.61 17.01
CA VAL A 36 19.49 3.23 15.78
C VAL A 36 20.93 2.82 16.11
N GLU A 37 21.60 3.53 17.02
CA GLU A 37 22.94 3.18 17.47
C GLU A 37 22.97 1.85 18.26
N ALA A 38 22.02 1.65 19.17
CA ALA A 38 21.87 0.41 19.94
C ALA A 38 21.56 -0.79 19.02
N MET A 39 20.76 -0.59 17.97
CA MET A 39 20.53 -1.59 16.92
C MET A 39 21.81 -1.91 16.14
N ARG A 40 22.61 -0.90 15.75
CA ARG A 40 23.91 -1.10 15.09
C ARG A 40 24.88 -1.88 15.97
N LYS A 41 24.90 -1.60 17.28
CA LYS A 41 25.70 -2.31 18.29
C LYS A 41 25.12 -3.67 18.69
N ARG A 42 23.97 -4.09 18.12
CA ARG A 42 23.24 -5.33 18.46
C ARG A 42 22.83 -5.44 19.94
N GLN A 43 22.68 -4.32 20.63
CA GLN A 43 22.23 -4.27 22.03
C GLN A 43 20.72 -4.49 22.15
N VAL A 44 19.95 -4.14 21.12
CA VAL A 44 18.51 -4.41 21.03
C VAL A 44 18.30 -5.57 20.03
N PRO A 45 18.07 -6.80 20.49
CA PRO A 45 17.86 -7.94 19.61
C PRO A 45 16.46 -7.87 18.99
N ILE A 46 16.34 -7.21 17.85
CA ILE A 46 15.12 -7.25 17.05
C ILE A 46 15.10 -8.58 16.29
N LYS A 47 14.24 -9.50 16.73
CA LYS A 47 13.91 -10.71 15.97
C LYS A 47 13.01 -10.30 14.81
N LEU A 48 13.63 -9.81 13.74
CA LEU A 48 13.00 -9.87 12.42
C LEU A 48 12.72 -11.35 12.16
N ARG A 49 11.51 -11.70 11.73
CA ARG A 49 11.20 -13.06 11.28
C ARG A 49 11.99 -13.30 9.99
N SER A 50 13.29 -13.58 10.12
CA SER A 50 14.17 -13.90 9.01
C SER A 50 13.91 -15.34 8.59
N GLY A 51 13.93 -15.59 7.28
CA GLY A 51 13.72 -16.93 6.74
C GLY A 51 12.27 -17.37 6.63
N LEU A 52 11.32 -16.42 6.62
CA LEU A 52 9.95 -16.75 6.23
C LEU A 52 9.91 -17.24 4.79
N LYS A 53 9.12 -18.28 4.59
CA LYS A 53 8.84 -18.86 3.28
C LYS A 53 7.37 -18.76 2.99
N PHE A 54 7.04 -18.69 1.71
CA PHE A 54 5.67 -18.89 1.26
C PHE A 54 5.60 -20.16 0.41
N ALA A 55 4.41 -20.74 0.36
CA ALA A 55 4.11 -21.81 -0.58
C ALA A 55 2.66 -21.71 -1.07
N VAL A 56 2.47 -21.86 -2.38
CA VAL A 56 1.17 -21.99 -3.03
C VAL A 56 0.82 -23.47 -3.06
N LYS A 57 -0.25 -23.86 -2.38
CA LYS A 57 -0.69 -25.25 -2.27
C LYS A 57 -1.92 -25.45 -3.12
N ARG A 58 -1.87 -26.45 -3.99
CA ARG A 58 -3.01 -26.97 -4.72
C ARG A 58 -3.58 -28.14 -3.94
N VAL A 59 -4.75 -27.97 -3.35
CA VAL A 59 -5.47 -29.02 -2.62
C VAL A 59 -6.58 -29.53 -3.52
N TRP A 60 -6.64 -30.84 -3.74
CA TRP A 60 -7.59 -31.44 -4.67
C TRP A 60 -8.06 -32.81 -4.21
N HIS A 61 -9.21 -33.24 -4.72
CA HIS A 61 -9.66 -34.63 -4.61
C HIS A 61 -10.39 -35.04 -5.89
N LYS A 62 -10.38 -36.33 -6.19
CA LYS A 62 -11.20 -36.89 -7.26
C LYS A 62 -12.60 -37.12 -6.71
N GLY A 63 -13.60 -36.45 -7.29
CA GLY A 63 -15.00 -36.71 -6.97
C GLY A 63 -15.41 -38.14 -7.34
N PRO A 64 -16.62 -38.58 -6.94
CA PRO A 64 -17.18 -39.84 -7.43
C PRO A 64 -17.15 -39.87 -8.96
N GLU A 65 -16.70 -40.98 -9.55
CA GLU A 65 -16.49 -41.13 -10.99
C GLU A 65 -17.75 -40.82 -11.83
N VAL A 66 -18.92 -40.99 -11.22
CA VAL A 66 -20.24 -40.76 -11.82
C VAL A 66 -20.52 -39.28 -12.16
N VAL A 67 -19.88 -38.33 -11.45
CA VAL A 67 -20.14 -36.89 -11.62
C VAL A 67 -18.86 -36.22 -12.14
N ARG A 68 -18.60 -36.38 -13.44
CA ARG A 68 -17.53 -35.72 -14.23
C ARG A 68 -16.17 -35.83 -13.54
N GLY A 69 -15.34 -36.82 -13.93
CA GLY A 69 -14.01 -37.13 -13.36
C GLY A 69 -12.92 -36.02 -13.37
N VAL A 70 -13.31 -34.75 -13.42
CA VAL A 70 -12.48 -33.57 -13.21
C VAL A 70 -12.22 -33.40 -11.71
N PRO A 71 -10.96 -33.23 -11.28
CA PRO A 71 -10.66 -32.98 -9.88
C PRO A 71 -11.25 -31.65 -9.43
N ILE A 72 -11.81 -31.61 -8.22
CA ILE A 72 -12.18 -30.35 -7.57
C ILE A 72 -10.91 -29.81 -6.93
N VAL A 73 -10.51 -28.60 -7.32
CA VAL A 73 -9.25 -27.97 -6.92
C VAL A 73 -9.50 -26.71 -6.11
N ARG A 74 -8.67 -26.48 -5.09
CA ARG A 74 -8.67 -25.28 -4.25
C ARG A 74 -7.23 -24.86 -3.97
N TYR A 75 -6.97 -23.56 -4.04
CA TYR A 75 -5.64 -23.03 -3.81
C TYR A 75 -5.51 -22.33 -2.47
N TRP A 76 -4.32 -22.46 -1.89
CA TRP A 76 -3.94 -21.78 -0.67
C TRP A 76 -2.59 -21.11 -0.86
N ILE A 77 -2.39 -19.94 -0.25
CA ILE A 77 -1.05 -19.41 0.03
C ILE A 77 -0.83 -19.51 1.53
N ILE A 78 0.25 -20.17 1.94
CA ILE A 78 0.68 -20.21 3.34
C ILE A 78 1.98 -19.44 3.52
N ILE A 79 2.12 -18.73 4.64
CA ILE A 79 3.39 -18.14 5.10
C ILE A 79 3.85 -18.93 6.32
N HIS A 80 5.08 -19.46 6.28
CA HIS A 80 5.59 -20.35 7.32
C HIS A 80 7.08 -20.11 7.61
N ASP A 81 7.52 -20.55 8.80
CA ASP A 81 8.94 -20.54 9.21
C ASP A 81 9.65 -21.89 9.00
N GLY A 82 8.95 -22.84 8.37
CA GLY A 82 9.40 -24.22 8.15
C GLY A 82 8.98 -25.21 9.24
N LYS A 83 8.46 -24.72 10.37
CA LYS A 83 7.88 -25.56 11.44
C LYS A 83 6.40 -25.27 11.65
N LYS A 84 5.99 -24.01 11.51
CA LYS A 84 4.62 -23.54 11.77
C LYS A 84 4.14 -22.65 10.63
N VAL A 85 2.85 -22.76 10.33
CA VAL A 85 2.17 -21.80 9.45
C VAL A 85 1.73 -20.62 10.30
N LEU A 86 2.18 -19.43 9.91
CA LEU A 86 1.91 -18.18 10.60
C LEU A 86 0.65 -17.51 10.07
N ASP A 87 0.40 -17.64 8.77
CA ASP A 87 -0.74 -17.04 8.09
C ASP A 87 -1.11 -17.85 6.85
N ALA A 88 -2.36 -17.80 6.46
CA ALA A 88 -2.88 -18.54 5.32
C ALA A 88 -4.01 -17.80 4.61
N TRP A 89 -4.06 -17.94 3.29
CA TRP A 89 -5.12 -17.40 2.44
C TRP A 89 -5.72 -18.50 1.59
N ASP A 90 -7.05 -18.59 1.64
CA ASP A 90 -7.87 -19.53 0.89
C ASP A 90 -8.51 -18.82 -0.31
N PHE A 91 -8.19 -19.26 -1.52
CA PHE A 91 -8.66 -18.64 -2.77
C PHE A 91 -9.97 -19.24 -3.29
N GLY A 92 -10.58 -20.17 -2.54
CA GLY A 92 -11.78 -20.85 -2.99
C GLY A 92 -11.50 -21.85 -4.13
N GLN A 93 -12.57 -22.26 -4.82
CA GLN A 93 -12.48 -23.30 -5.84
C GLN A 93 -11.99 -22.73 -7.17
N SER A 94 -11.10 -23.46 -7.84
CA SER A 94 -10.66 -23.23 -9.24
C SER A 94 -9.85 -21.96 -9.53
N HIS A 95 -9.50 -21.20 -8.50
CA HIS A 95 -8.82 -19.91 -8.61
C HIS A 95 -7.32 -20.05 -8.32
N ASP A 96 -6.47 -20.07 -9.36
CA ASP A 96 -5.02 -20.24 -9.22
C ASP A 96 -4.34 -18.88 -9.05
N PRO A 97 -3.81 -18.54 -7.85
CA PRO A 97 -3.19 -17.24 -7.61
C PRO A 97 -1.87 -17.05 -8.39
N THR A 98 -1.35 -18.09 -9.05
CA THR A 98 -0.14 -18.00 -9.88
C THR A 98 -0.41 -17.59 -11.32
N GLU A 99 -1.67 -17.64 -11.76
CA GLU A 99 -2.07 -17.36 -13.14
C GLU A 99 -3.00 -16.13 -13.26
N GLU A 100 -3.67 -15.74 -12.16
CA GLU A 100 -4.59 -14.59 -12.13
C GLU A 100 -3.95 -13.34 -11.47
N ASP A 101 -4.07 -12.18 -12.10
CA ASP A 101 -3.49 -10.92 -11.60
C ASP A 101 -4.21 -10.35 -10.38
N ARG A 102 -5.52 -10.62 -10.27
CA ARG A 102 -6.40 -10.09 -9.22
C ARG A 102 -7.47 -11.12 -8.86
N ILE A 103 -7.42 -11.62 -7.64
CA ILE A 103 -8.21 -12.76 -7.21
C ILE A 103 -8.69 -12.56 -5.77
N THR A 104 -9.84 -13.14 -5.44
CA THR A 104 -10.38 -13.04 -4.07
C THR A 104 -9.85 -14.16 -3.19
N ALA A 105 -9.67 -13.86 -1.90
CA ALA A 105 -9.18 -14.80 -0.91
C ALA A 105 -9.82 -14.55 0.46
N ARG A 106 -9.79 -15.55 1.32
CA ARG A 106 -10.17 -15.45 2.74
C ARG A 106 -8.95 -15.72 3.60
N ARG A 107 -8.60 -14.78 4.48
CA ARG A 107 -7.51 -14.97 5.46
C ARG A 107 -7.96 -15.96 6.52
N LYS A 108 -7.12 -16.93 6.83
CA LYS A 108 -7.35 -17.99 7.82
C LYS A 108 -6.18 -18.06 8.80
N SER A 109 -6.47 -18.52 10.01
CA SER A 109 -5.41 -18.83 10.97
C SER A 109 -4.53 -19.95 10.43
N GLY A 110 -3.22 -19.84 10.62
CA GLY A 110 -2.26 -20.88 10.26
C GLY A 110 -2.35 -22.16 11.13
N ARG A 111 -3.12 -22.14 12.22
CA ARG A 111 -3.21 -23.27 13.16
C ARG A 111 -3.85 -24.49 12.49
N GLY A 112 -3.18 -25.64 12.55
CA GLY A 112 -3.67 -26.89 11.97
C GLY A 112 -3.49 -26.98 10.45
N LEU A 113 -2.56 -26.19 9.91
CA LEU A 113 -2.16 -26.21 8.49
C LEU A 113 -0.70 -26.63 8.31
N GLU A 114 -0.05 -27.15 9.36
CA GLU A 114 1.36 -27.52 9.35
C GLU A 114 1.68 -28.62 8.33
N ASP A 115 0.74 -29.52 8.06
CA ASP A 115 0.89 -30.58 7.04
C ASP A 115 1.12 -29.98 5.64
N LEU A 116 0.54 -28.81 5.37
CA LEU A 116 0.72 -28.11 4.10
C LEU A 116 2.15 -27.59 3.91
N ILE A 117 3.04 -27.61 4.92
CA ILE A 117 4.44 -27.19 4.71
C ILE A 117 5.16 -28.15 3.74
N ALA A 118 4.82 -29.43 3.76
CA ALA A 118 5.41 -30.44 2.87
C ALA A 118 5.13 -30.12 1.39
N THR A 119 5.97 -30.61 0.47
CA THR A 119 5.78 -30.34 -0.97
C THR A 119 4.55 -31.02 -1.54
N THR A 120 4.30 -32.25 -1.10
CA THR A 120 3.15 -33.07 -1.49
C THR A 120 2.68 -33.90 -0.31
N GLY A 121 1.42 -34.30 -0.31
CA GLY A 121 0.92 -35.22 0.68
C GLY A 121 -0.58 -35.42 0.60
N ASP A 122 -1.09 -36.01 1.67
CA ASP A 122 -2.49 -36.32 1.85
C ASP A 122 -3.03 -35.60 3.09
N LEU A 123 -4.29 -35.18 3.04
CA LEU A 123 -5.01 -34.57 4.14
C LEU A 123 -6.18 -35.46 4.56
N SER A 124 -6.39 -35.55 5.87
CA SER A 124 -7.61 -36.14 6.41
C SER A 124 -8.83 -35.34 5.99
N ALA A 125 -10.00 -35.99 6.00
CA ALA A 125 -11.25 -35.34 5.64
C ALA A 125 -11.60 -34.17 6.60
N ASP A 126 -11.16 -34.25 7.86
CA ASP A 126 -11.38 -33.22 8.88
C ASP A 126 -10.33 -32.10 8.87
N HIS A 127 -9.32 -32.16 8.01
CA HIS A 127 -8.27 -31.15 7.95
C HIS A 127 -8.84 -29.78 7.53
N PRO A 128 -8.42 -28.64 8.12
CA PRO A 128 -9.01 -27.31 7.84
C PRO A 128 -8.94 -26.87 6.37
N ALA A 129 -7.93 -27.35 5.63
CA ALA A 129 -7.79 -27.08 4.19
C ALA A 129 -8.59 -28.02 3.28
N SER A 130 -9.18 -29.08 3.82
CA SER A 130 -9.94 -30.06 3.04
C SER A 130 -11.22 -29.45 2.47
N LEU A 131 -11.54 -29.83 1.24
CA LEU A 131 -12.73 -29.37 0.52
C LEU A 131 -14.01 -30.05 1.02
N THR A 132 -13.89 -31.27 1.53
CA THR A 132 -15.01 -32.12 1.93
C THR A 132 -14.63 -32.94 3.15
N LYS A 133 -15.60 -33.16 4.04
CA LYS A 133 -15.46 -33.98 5.25
C LYS A 133 -15.56 -35.48 5.00
N ARG A 134 -15.69 -35.92 3.74
CA ARG A 134 -15.92 -37.34 3.41
C ARG A 134 -14.76 -37.99 2.67
N LEU A 135 -14.04 -37.23 1.85
CA LEU A 135 -13.02 -37.76 0.96
C LEU A 135 -11.64 -37.32 1.44
N LYS A 136 -10.67 -38.23 1.27
CA LYS A 136 -9.25 -37.91 1.43
C LYS A 136 -8.88 -36.88 0.35
N ASN A 137 -8.21 -35.80 0.77
CA ASN A 137 -7.72 -34.79 -0.15
C ASN A 137 -6.23 -35.01 -0.36
N HIS A 138 -5.76 -34.71 -1.57
CA HIS A 138 -4.35 -34.67 -1.92
C HIS A 138 -3.92 -33.22 -2.00
N PHE A 139 -2.64 -32.95 -1.77
CA PHE A 139 -2.09 -31.64 -2.05
C PHE A 139 -0.70 -31.72 -2.68
N ASP A 140 -0.39 -30.70 -3.46
CA ASP A 140 0.93 -30.46 -4.02
C ASP A 140 1.26 -28.96 -4.02
N THR A 141 2.53 -28.62 -4.26
CA THR A 141 3.02 -27.24 -4.21
C THR A 141 3.22 -26.70 -5.61
N SER A 142 2.41 -25.71 -6.00
CA SER A 142 2.48 -25.06 -7.31
C SER A 142 3.63 -24.07 -7.42
N ASP A 143 3.95 -23.39 -6.31
CA ASP A 143 5.07 -22.46 -6.22
C ASP A 143 5.53 -22.32 -4.77
N SER A 144 6.78 -21.97 -4.54
CA SER A 144 7.30 -21.68 -3.21
C SER A 144 8.54 -20.81 -3.29
N GLY A 145 8.83 -20.08 -2.23
CA GLY A 145 9.96 -19.17 -2.22
C GLY A 145 10.14 -18.47 -0.88
N SER A 146 11.05 -17.50 -0.85
CA SER A 146 11.19 -16.63 0.31
C SER A 146 10.11 -15.54 0.30
N VAL A 147 9.67 -15.13 1.48
CA VAL A 147 8.73 -14.00 1.62
C VAL A 147 9.27 -12.99 2.62
N GLN A 148 9.21 -11.72 2.22
CA GLN A 148 9.46 -10.60 3.10
C GLN A 148 8.14 -9.84 3.31
N VAL A 149 7.56 -9.96 4.50
CA VAL A 149 6.38 -9.15 4.88
C VAL A 149 6.87 -7.73 5.18
N ILE A 150 6.41 -6.77 4.38
CA ILE A 150 6.81 -5.35 4.44
C ILE A 150 5.84 -4.59 5.36
N ALA A 151 4.54 -4.86 5.23
CA ALA A 151 3.50 -4.30 6.05
C ALA A 151 2.45 -5.36 6.35
N ASP A 152 1.97 -5.41 7.58
CA ASP A 152 0.85 -6.24 8.00
C ASP A 152 -0.03 -5.39 8.92
N SER A 153 -1.28 -5.23 8.50
CA SER A 153 -2.31 -4.48 9.22
C SER A 153 -3.64 -5.19 9.02
N ASN A 154 -4.65 -4.79 9.79
CA ASN A 154 -5.95 -5.47 9.78
C ASN A 154 -6.62 -5.52 8.41
N ASN A 155 -6.36 -4.54 7.53
CA ASN A 155 -7.03 -4.41 6.23
C ASN A 155 -6.07 -4.50 5.04
N PHE A 156 -4.77 -4.64 5.31
CA PHE A 156 -3.74 -4.54 4.28
C PHE A 156 -2.49 -5.31 4.69
N VAL A 157 -2.06 -6.22 3.81
CA VAL A 157 -0.79 -6.94 3.92
C VAL A 157 0.00 -6.71 2.64
N ARG A 158 1.24 -6.23 2.76
CA ARG A 158 2.18 -6.09 1.64
C ARG A 158 3.36 -7.01 1.86
N SER A 159 3.66 -7.81 0.86
CA SER A 159 4.78 -8.73 0.91
C SER A 159 5.57 -8.70 -0.40
N LYS A 160 6.86 -8.99 -0.30
CA LYS A 160 7.71 -9.31 -1.45
C LYS A 160 7.87 -10.83 -1.50
N LEU A 161 7.38 -11.43 -2.57
CA LEU A 161 7.49 -12.86 -2.85
C LEU A 161 8.66 -13.09 -3.81
N ASP A 162 9.46 -14.10 -3.53
CA ASP A 162 10.57 -14.54 -4.37
C ASP A 162 10.47 -16.04 -4.63
N GLY A 163 9.42 -16.44 -5.36
CA GLY A 163 9.24 -17.78 -5.91
C GLY A 163 9.56 -17.85 -7.40
N LYS A 164 9.21 -18.98 -8.03
CA LYS A 164 9.43 -19.18 -9.46
C LYS A 164 8.35 -18.50 -10.29
N LYS A 165 7.09 -18.57 -9.85
CA LYS A 165 5.94 -17.94 -10.54
C LYS A 165 5.57 -16.60 -9.90
N LEU A 166 5.38 -16.60 -8.58
CA LEU A 166 5.08 -15.41 -7.80
C LEU A 166 6.37 -14.68 -7.40
N LYS A 167 6.73 -13.69 -8.22
CA LYS A 167 7.93 -12.86 -8.01
C LYS A 167 7.61 -11.37 -8.04
N GLY A 168 8.03 -10.66 -6.99
CA GLY A 168 7.87 -9.22 -6.87
C GLY A 168 7.03 -8.82 -5.66
N LEU A 169 6.39 -7.65 -5.73
CA LEU A 169 5.54 -7.14 -4.67
C LEU A 169 4.10 -7.59 -4.88
N TYR A 170 3.48 -8.07 -3.83
CA TYR A 170 2.09 -8.48 -3.79
C TYR A 170 1.39 -7.84 -2.60
N VAL A 171 0.10 -7.59 -2.76
CA VAL A 171 -0.76 -7.04 -1.71
C VAL A 171 -1.98 -7.93 -1.52
N PHE A 172 -2.35 -8.11 -0.26
CA PHE A 172 -3.70 -8.50 0.14
C PHE A 172 -4.39 -7.27 0.71
N MET A 173 -5.55 -6.91 0.17
CA MET A 173 -6.32 -5.76 0.63
C MET A 173 -7.74 -6.20 0.91
N LYS A 174 -8.31 -5.82 2.05
CA LYS A 174 -9.74 -6.08 2.28
C LYS A 174 -10.59 -5.27 1.31
N GLU A 175 -11.62 -5.90 0.76
CA GLU A 175 -12.62 -5.19 -0.06
C GLU A 175 -13.46 -4.24 0.80
N ASP A 176 -13.84 -4.69 2.00
CA ASP A 176 -14.50 -3.92 3.05
C ASP A 176 -13.71 -4.10 4.35
N PRO A 177 -13.33 -3.03 5.09
CA PRO A 177 -12.68 -3.13 6.40
C PRO A 177 -13.34 -4.13 7.37
N SER A 178 -14.68 -4.22 7.34
CA SER A 178 -15.48 -5.10 8.17
C SER A 178 -15.64 -6.52 7.59
N GLY A 179 -15.43 -6.69 6.29
CA GLY A 179 -15.60 -7.94 5.57
C GLY A 179 -14.49 -8.98 5.83
N GLU A 180 -14.77 -10.22 5.41
CA GLU A 180 -13.82 -11.35 5.44
C GLU A 180 -13.03 -11.51 4.13
N MET A 181 -13.49 -10.85 3.06
CA MET A 181 -12.93 -11.01 1.72
C MET A 181 -11.71 -10.09 1.52
N TRP A 182 -10.65 -10.69 1.00
CA TRP A 182 -9.41 -10.03 0.62
C TRP A 182 -9.21 -10.14 -0.88
N ILE A 183 -8.60 -9.13 -1.47
CA ILE A 183 -8.17 -9.08 -2.84
C ILE A 183 -6.65 -9.29 -2.83
N PHE A 184 -6.20 -10.37 -3.45
CA PHE A 184 -4.80 -10.63 -3.73
C PHE A 184 -4.49 -10.10 -5.14
N GLN A 185 -3.46 -9.27 -5.25
CA GLN A 185 -3.00 -8.80 -6.55
C GLN A 185 -1.52 -8.44 -6.52
N LYS A 186 -0.90 -8.46 -7.70
CA LYS A 186 0.45 -7.95 -7.88
C LYS A 186 0.45 -6.43 -7.67
N SER A 187 1.35 -5.94 -6.82
CA SER A 187 1.58 -4.51 -6.62
C SER A 187 2.69 -4.08 -7.57
N GLU A 188 2.37 -3.14 -8.45
CA GLU A 188 3.42 -2.36 -9.09
C GLU A 188 4.11 -1.50 -8.02
N LEU A 189 5.42 -1.35 -8.14
CA LEU A 189 6.08 -0.25 -7.45
C LEU A 189 5.46 1.03 -8.00
N PRO A 190 5.08 2.01 -7.16
CA PRO A 190 4.72 3.32 -7.69
C PRO A 190 5.86 3.75 -8.61
N LYS A 191 5.54 3.99 -9.88
CA LYS A 191 6.52 4.46 -10.87
C LYS A 191 7.27 5.62 -10.22
N PRO A 192 8.62 5.67 -10.33
CA PRO A 192 9.41 6.71 -9.67
C PRO A 192 8.74 8.06 -9.89
N LYS A 193 8.50 8.82 -8.81
CA LYS A 193 7.61 10.00 -8.73
C LYS A 193 7.62 10.94 -9.96
N LYS A 194 8.73 10.99 -10.69
CA LYS A 194 8.89 11.70 -11.97
C LYS A 194 7.84 11.32 -13.04
N GLU A 195 7.40 10.07 -13.11
CA GLU A 195 6.39 9.64 -14.10
C GLU A 195 4.95 9.79 -13.57
N MET A 196 4.70 9.55 -12.27
CA MET A 196 3.37 9.75 -11.67
C MET A 196 2.89 11.21 -11.72
N LEU A 197 3.82 12.17 -11.66
CA LEU A 197 3.51 13.59 -11.83
C LEU A 197 3.07 13.93 -13.26
N LEU A 198 3.42 13.11 -14.26
CA LEU A 198 3.17 13.38 -15.67
C LEU A 198 1.94 12.64 -16.23
N SER A 199 1.36 11.69 -15.49
CA SER A 199 0.32 10.78 -16.02
C SER A 199 -1.07 10.91 -15.39
N SER A 200 -1.31 11.88 -14.50
CA SER A 200 -2.60 12.05 -13.84
C SER A 200 -3.39 13.22 -14.47
N PRO A 201 -4.53 12.98 -15.14
CA PRO A 201 -5.19 13.99 -15.96
C PRO A 201 -5.92 15.09 -15.17
N ASN A 202 -6.22 14.90 -13.87
CA ASN A 202 -7.16 15.78 -13.15
C ASN A 202 -6.70 16.21 -11.74
N VAL A 203 -5.40 16.39 -11.53
CA VAL A 203 -4.92 17.18 -10.39
C VAL A 203 -4.91 18.63 -10.84
N ILE A 204 -5.28 19.59 -9.97
CA ILE A 204 -4.82 20.98 -10.17
C ILE A 204 -3.30 20.90 -10.11
N HIS A 205 -2.70 20.73 -11.27
CA HIS A 205 -1.30 20.98 -11.47
C HIS A 205 -1.15 22.44 -11.11
N LEU A 206 -0.62 22.72 -9.92
CA LEU A 206 0.20 23.91 -9.80
C LEU A 206 1.41 23.60 -10.70
N ALA A 207 1.21 23.76 -12.01
CA ALA A 207 1.95 23.12 -13.10
C ALA A 207 3.35 23.72 -13.32
N ALA A 208 3.82 24.50 -12.35
CA ALA A 208 5.18 24.97 -12.37
C ALA A 208 6.01 24.08 -11.46
N ALA A 209 7.06 23.50 -12.03
CA ALA A 209 8.15 22.88 -11.30
C ALA A 209 8.79 23.82 -10.24
N ASP A 210 8.39 25.09 -10.23
CA ASP A 210 8.96 26.20 -9.48
C ASP A 210 8.20 26.52 -8.18
N ILE A 211 7.47 25.55 -7.62
CA ILE A 211 6.74 25.76 -6.36
C ILE A 211 7.61 25.33 -5.20
N SER A 212 7.85 26.29 -4.32
CA SER A 212 8.46 26.10 -3.03
C SER A 212 7.41 25.86 -1.96
N SER A 213 7.77 25.12 -0.91
CA SER A 213 6.93 24.97 0.27
C SER A 213 7.75 25.10 1.55
N LYS A 214 7.13 25.65 2.59
CA LYS A 214 7.74 25.86 3.90
C LYS A 214 6.71 25.59 5.00
N LEU A 215 7.05 24.71 5.93
CA LEU A 215 6.25 24.46 7.12
C LEU A 215 6.58 25.49 8.21
N VAL A 216 5.56 26.11 8.81
CA VAL A 216 5.71 27.01 9.96
C VAL A 216 4.64 26.66 10.99
N GLY A 217 5.06 26.03 12.10
CA GLY A 217 4.12 25.45 13.06
C GLY A 217 3.37 24.27 12.43
N GLU A 218 2.03 24.33 12.49
CA GLU A 218 1.13 23.34 11.88
C GLU A 218 0.69 23.73 10.46
N LEU A 219 1.10 24.90 9.96
CA LEU A 219 0.66 25.42 8.67
C LEU A 219 1.72 25.19 7.59
N LEU A 220 1.28 24.74 6.41
CA LEU A 220 2.12 24.64 5.21
C LEU A 220 1.92 25.89 4.34
N PHE A 221 3.02 26.60 4.09
CA PHE A 221 3.06 27.72 3.17
C PHE A 221 3.56 27.24 1.82
N ILE A 222 2.85 27.58 0.76
CA ILE A 222 3.27 27.31 -0.63
C ILE A 222 3.47 28.63 -1.37
N GLY A 223 4.47 28.69 -2.25
CA GLY A 223 4.73 29.86 -3.09
C GLY A 223 5.40 29.47 -4.39
N GLY A 224 4.98 30.06 -5.50
CA GLY A 224 5.47 29.76 -6.85
C GLY A 224 4.51 30.18 -7.95
N VAL A 225 4.83 29.80 -9.19
CA VAL A 225 4.03 30.16 -10.36
C VAL A 225 2.72 29.36 -10.35
N GLY A 226 1.59 30.06 -10.29
CA GLY A 226 0.26 29.46 -10.25
C GLY A 226 -0.36 29.24 -11.63
N ILE A 227 -0.24 30.22 -12.54
CA ILE A 227 -0.75 30.12 -13.93
C ILE A 227 0.25 30.74 -14.92
N LYS A 228 0.48 30.05 -16.04
CA LYS A 228 1.28 30.53 -17.18
C LYS A 228 0.37 30.79 -18.39
N PRO A 229 0.70 31.76 -19.27
CA PRO A 229 0.06 31.88 -20.57
C PRO A 229 0.21 30.60 -21.39
N GLY A 230 -0.85 30.21 -22.09
CA GLY A 230 -0.79 29.12 -23.08
C GLY A 230 -1.04 27.69 -22.56
N GLU A 231 -1.01 27.44 -21.25
CA GLU A 231 -1.28 26.10 -20.69
C GLU A 231 -2.08 26.18 -19.38
N VAL A 232 -3.37 25.83 -19.44
CA VAL A 232 -4.15 25.37 -18.27
C VAL A 232 -4.97 24.16 -18.72
N ILE A 233 -4.90 23.05 -17.99
CA ILE A 233 -5.85 21.95 -18.17
C ILE A 233 -7.08 22.32 -17.35
N GLY A 234 -8.21 22.60 -18.01
CA GLY A 234 -9.48 22.84 -17.33
C GLY A 234 -9.90 21.62 -16.51
N MET A 235 -10.85 21.80 -15.58
CA MET A 235 -11.42 20.67 -14.82
C MET A 235 -12.10 19.62 -15.70
N ASP A 236 -12.40 19.97 -16.96
CA ASP A 236 -12.93 19.08 -18.00
C ASP A 236 -11.83 18.32 -18.77
N GLY A 237 -10.56 18.46 -18.35
CA GLY A 237 -9.42 17.82 -19.01
C GLY A 237 -9.05 18.44 -20.36
N LYS A 238 -9.71 19.53 -20.78
CA LYS A 238 -9.40 20.19 -22.05
C LYS A 238 -8.38 21.31 -21.85
N PRO A 239 -7.44 21.51 -22.80
CA PRO A 239 -6.57 22.67 -22.78
C PRO A 239 -7.40 23.96 -22.87
N ALA A 240 -7.41 24.72 -21.79
CA ALA A 240 -7.90 26.08 -21.75
C ALA A 240 -6.72 27.03 -21.96
N TYR A 241 -6.84 27.91 -22.94
CA TYR A 241 -5.82 28.91 -23.24
C TYR A 241 -6.15 30.20 -22.48
N PHE A 242 -5.36 30.50 -21.46
CA PHE A 242 -5.33 31.85 -20.90
C PHE A 242 -4.28 32.69 -21.65
N THR A 243 -4.71 33.84 -22.19
CA THR A 243 -3.79 34.87 -22.67
C THR A 243 -3.20 35.62 -21.47
N ALA A 244 -2.02 36.23 -21.62
CA ALA A 244 -1.44 37.08 -20.57
C ALA A 244 -2.44 38.14 -20.07
N ASP A 245 -3.14 38.83 -20.99
CA ASP A 245 -4.19 39.79 -20.64
C ASP A 245 -5.38 39.15 -19.89
N GLY A 246 -5.79 37.95 -20.27
CA GLY A 246 -6.81 37.18 -19.55
C GLY A 246 -6.38 36.84 -18.13
N ILE A 247 -5.12 36.40 -17.93
CA ILE A 247 -4.55 36.16 -16.61
C ILE A 247 -4.52 37.46 -15.82
N LYS A 248 -4.00 38.55 -16.38
CA LYS A 248 -3.92 39.86 -15.71
C LYS A 248 -5.26 40.32 -15.15
N LYS A 249 -6.34 40.16 -15.93
CA LYS A 249 -7.71 40.53 -15.53
C LYS A 249 -8.29 39.58 -14.47
N PHE A 250 -8.01 38.29 -14.58
CA PHE A 250 -8.54 37.27 -13.67
C PHE A 250 -7.77 37.20 -12.34
N TRP A 251 -6.45 37.39 -12.36
CA TRP A 251 -5.54 37.08 -11.26
C TRP A 251 -5.87 37.76 -9.93
N PRO A 252 -6.29 39.05 -9.89
CA PRO A 252 -6.69 39.68 -8.64
C PRO A 252 -7.84 38.96 -7.91
N SER A 253 -8.71 38.26 -8.64
CA SER A 253 -9.84 37.50 -8.05
C SER A 253 -9.41 36.24 -7.29
N MET A 254 -8.16 35.81 -7.45
CA MET A 254 -7.61 34.63 -6.79
C MET A 254 -7.33 34.84 -5.29
N HIS A 255 -7.31 36.09 -4.81
CA HIS A 255 -7.10 36.35 -3.38
C HIS A 255 -8.23 35.74 -2.55
N ARG A 256 -7.86 34.96 -1.53
CA ARG A 256 -8.75 34.15 -0.67
C ARG A 256 -9.53 33.03 -1.38
N GLN A 257 -9.24 32.73 -2.63
CA GLN A 257 -9.83 31.54 -3.27
C GLN A 257 -9.31 30.27 -2.58
N PRO A 258 -10.18 29.24 -2.45
CA PRO A 258 -9.82 27.98 -1.82
C PRO A 258 -8.76 27.23 -2.62
N ILE A 259 -7.80 26.64 -1.92
CA ILE A 259 -6.86 25.65 -2.46
C ILE A 259 -7.50 24.28 -2.21
N VAL A 260 -7.77 23.55 -3.29
CA VAL A 260 -8.47 22.27 -3.23
C VAL A 260 -7.51 21.13 -3.56
N ALA A 261 -7.44 20.14 -2.68
CA ALA A 261 -6.76 18.88 -2.95
C ALA A 261 -7.79 17.87 -3.49
N MET A 262 -7.63 17.51 -4.77
CA MET A 262 -8.50 16.52 -5.41
C MET A 262 -8.06 15.10 -5.02
N HIS A 263 -9.03 14.24 -4.68
CA HIS A 263 -8.84 12.81 -4.50
C HIS A 263 -9.94 12.01 -5.21
N GLY A 264 -9.55 11.01 -5.99
CA GLY A 264 -10.47 10.17 -6.77
C GLY A 264 -11.21 10.93 -7.88
N ASP A 265 -12.43 10.48 -8.19
CA ASP A 265 -13.25 10.94 -9.31
C ASP A 265 -14.08 12.19 -8.94
N LEU A 266 -13.41 13.33 -8.72
CA LEU A 266 -14.00 14.68 -8.53
C LEU A 266 -14.40 15.09 -7.12
N LYS A 267 -13.95 14.40 -6.07
CA LYS A 267 -14.05 14.92 -4.69
C LYS A 267 -12.81 15.76 -4.39
N GLY A 268 -13.03 16.98 -3.93
CA GLY A 268 -11.96 17.89 -3.54
C GLY A 268 -12.18 18.37 -2.12
N ASP A 269 -11.17 18.18 -1.28
CA ASP A 269 -11.17 18.81 0.05
C ASP A 269 -10.53 20.18 -0.07
N VAL A 270 -11.18 21.19 0.47
CA VAL A 270 -10.53 22.49 0.67
C VAL A 270 -9.49 22.29 1.77
N ILE A 271 -8.23 22.57 1.42
CA ILE A 271 -7.08 22.40 2.32
C ILE A 271 -6.40 23.72 2.62
N GLY A 272 -6.82 24.82 1.98
CA GLY A 272 -6.14 26.09 2.10
C GLY A 272 -6.85 27.25 1.45
N PHE A 273 -6.21 28.41 1.46
CA PHE A 273 -6.58 29.56 0.62
C PHE A 273 -5.34 30.33 0.16
N VAL A 274 -5.50 31.06 -0.94
CA VAL A 274 -4.47 31.98 -1.44
C VAL A 274 -4.45 33.24 -0.57
N ASN A 275 -3.32 33.52 0.08
CA ASN A 275 -3.17 34.67 0.97
C ASN A 275 -2.55 35.88 0.25
N LYS A 276 -1.49 35.65 -0.54
CA LYS A 276 -0.79 36.70 -1.28
C LYS A 276 -0.46 36.23 -2.68
N LEU A 277 -0.65 37.12 -3.65
CA LEU A 277 -0.41 36.87 -5.07
C LEU A 277 0.09 38.14 -5.75
N HIS A 278 0.78 37.99 -6.87
CA HIS A 278 1.10 39.07 -7.78
C HIS A 278 1.10 38.58 -9.23
N TYR A 279 0.98 39.52 -10.17
CA TYR A 279 1.09 39.25 -11.60
C TYR A 279 2.43 39.78 -12.11
N ASP A 280 3.22 38.92 -12.76
CA ASP A 280 4.48 39.30 -13.40
C ASP A 280 4.16 39.86 -14.79
N GLU A 281 4.25 41.18 -14.95
CA GLU A 281 3.92 41.89 -16.20
C GLU A 281 4.86 41.52 -17.36
N GLU A 282 6.12 41.19 -17.07
CA GLU A 282 7.12 40.87 -18.09
C GLU A 282 6.88 39.49 -18.68
N LYS A 283 6.53 38.52 -17.84
CA LYS A 283 6.30 37.11 -18.25
C LYS A 283 4.84 36.80 -18.54
N GLY A 284 3.93 37.65 -18.08
CA GLY A 284 2.50 37.45 -18.12
C GLY A 284 1.99 36.38 -17.15
N TRP A 285 2.69 36.16 -16.03
CA TRP A 285 2.43 35.03 -15.13
C TRP A 285 1.62 35.44 -13.91
N GLY A 286 0.73 34.55 -13.47
CA GLY A 286 0.12 34.63 -12.16
C GLY A 286 0.98 33.91 -11.12
N ILE A 287 1.49 34.63 -10.12
CA ILE A 287 2.33 34.08 -9.06
C ILE A 287 1.59 34.11 -7.71
N ILE A 288 1.61 32.98 -7.01
CA ILE A 288 1.16 32.86 -5.63
C ILE A 288 2.39 33.09 -4.74
N ASP A 289 2.46 34.25 -4.10
CA ASP A 289 3.53 34.55 -3.14
C ASP A 289 3.35 33.75 -1.85
N GLN A 290 2.09 33.52 -1.47
CA GLN A 290 1.75 32.84 -0.24
C GLN A 290 0.37 32.19 -0.34
N GLY A 291 0.33 30.85 -0.35
CA GLY A 291 -0.85 30.06 -0.01
C GLY A 291 -0.73 29.54 1.43
N ILE A 292 -1.84 29.52 2.17
CA ILE A 292 -1.92 28.94 3.51
C ILE A 292 -2.69 27.64 3.42
N ILE A 293 -2.10 26.55 3.89
CA ILE A 293 -2.71 25.21 3.93
C ILE A 293 -2.79 24.73 5.37
N TRP A 294 -3.95 24.21 5.77
CA TRP A 294 -4.24 23.62 7.09
C TRP A 294 -4.12 22.10 7.09
#